data_AF-A0A376DRL1-F1
#
_entry.id   AF-A0A376DRL1-F1
#
_cell.length_a   1.000
_cell.length_b   1.000
_cell.length_c   1.000
_cell.angle_alpha   90.00
_cell.angle_beta   90.00
_cell.angle_gamma   90.00
#
_symmetry.space_group_name_H-M   'P 1'
#
loop_
_entity.id
_entity.type
_entity.pdbx_description
1 polymer ?
#
loop_
_entity_poly.entity_id
_entity_poly.type
_entity_poly.pdbx_seq_one_letter_code
_entity_poly.pdbx_strand_id
1 'polypeptide(L)'
;MKKIKTDFAPRFRADKKHSGLQLMETFFQFNELDVSKEILSKMMNYAVKRNSWIHEDPAVIFQFHQSIRSLIRAGYLIMLKERKWAVNNQPEKISPLVLGLLSEKEYRESSAGFQKSIQGIHPQRI
;
A
#
# COMPACT_ATOMS: atom_id res chain seq x y z
N MET A 1 37.61 11.60 14.27
CA MET A 1 36.32 12.29 14.51
C MET A 1 35.17 11.33 14.21
N LYS A 2 34.36 10.95 15.20
CA LYS A 2 33.21 10.07 15.00
C LYS A 2 32.11 10.84 14.27
N LYS A 3 31.63 10.33 13.13
CA LYS A 3 30.50 10.91 12.41
C LYS A 3 29.25 10.72 13.27
N ILE A 4 28.77 11.81 13.89
CA ILE A 4 27.49 11.84 14.58
C ILE A 4 26.43 11.70 13.49
N LYS A 5 25.92 10.47 13.29
CA LYS A 5 24.67 10.26 12.57
C LYS A 5 23.58 10.76 13.50
N THR A 6 23.19 12.01 13.33
CA THR A 6 22.00 12.53 14.00
C THR A 6 20.79 11.93 13.31
N ASP A 7 20.43 10.75 13.78
CA ASP A 7 19.25 10.01 13.37
C ASP A 7 18.03 10.68 13.99
N PHE A 8 17.57 11.76 13.35
CA PHE A 8 16.31 12.44 13.66
C PHE A 8 15.09 11.71 13.08
N ALA A 9 15.25 10.49 12.57
CA ALA A 9 14.10 9.67 12.25
C ALA A 9 13.60 9.04 13.56
N PRO A 10 12.34 9.23 13.96
CA PRO A 10 11.76 8.30 14.90
C PRO A 10 11.79 6.94 14.19
N ARG A 11 12.60 6.01 14.70
CA ARG A 11 12.61 4.57 14.34
C ARG A 11 11.27 3.90 14.69
N PHE A 12 10.15 4.58 14.52
CA PHE A 12 8.92 4.17 15.17
C PHE A 12 8.35 2.87 14.58
N ARG A 13 8.71 2.50 13.34
CA ARG A 13 8.28 1.25 12.68
C ARG A 13 9.20 0.79 11.53
N ALA A 14 10.53 0.86 11.72
CA ALA A 14 11.48 0.54 10.64
C ALA A 14 11.85 -0.96 10.54
N ASP A 15 11.61 -1.76 11.59
CA ASP A 15 12.13 -3.14 11.66
C ASP A 15 11.14 -4.24 11.26
N LYS A 16 9.86 -3.93 11.04
CA LYS A 16 8.90 -4.89 10.50
C LYS A 16 8.57 -4.53 9.06
N LYS A 17 8.64 -5.52 8.16
CA LYS A 17 8.09 -5.44 6.79
C LYS A 17 6.57 -5.23 6.90
N HIS A 18 6.14 -4.00 7.13
CA HIS A 18 4.73 -3.67 7.15
C HIS A 18 4.20 -3.76 5.72
N SER A 19 3.14 -4.53 5.52
CA SER A 19 2.42 -4.52 4.26
C SER A 19 1.82 -3.12 4.03
N GLY A 20 1.58 -2.75 2.77
CA GLY A 20 0.91 -1.48 2.46
C GLY A 20 -0.43 -1.34 3.19
N LEU A 21 -1.18 -2.43 3.34
CA LEU A 21 -2.43 -2.45 4.12
C LEU A 21 -2.22 -2.13 5.60
N GLN A 22 -1.20 -2.70 6.25
CA GLN A 22 -0.92 -2.40 7.67
C GLN A 22 -0.53 -0.94 7.88
N LEU A 23 0.23 -0.35 6.96
CA LEU A 23 0.59 1.07 7.03
C LEU A 23 -0.65 1.97 6.87
N MET A 24 -1.57 1.58 5.98
CA MET A 24 -2.82 2.31 5.75
C MET A 24 -3.77 2.20 6.95
N GLU A 25 -3.92 0.99 7.51
CA GLU A 25 -4.74 0.75 8.71
C GLU A 25 -4.20 1.54 9.91
N THR A 26 -2.88 1.50 10.11
CA THR A 26 -2.22 2.31 11.14
C THR A 26 -2.53 3.79 10.99
N PHE A 27 -2.52 4.32 9.75
CA PHE A 27 -2.86 5.72 9.53
C PHE A 27 -4.27 6.03 10.04
N PHE A 28 -5.28 5.25 9.65
CA PHE A 28 -6.68 5.49 10.05
C PHE A 28 -6.97 5.16 11.52
N GLN A 29 -6.17 4.32 12.17
CA GLN A 29 -6.27 4.08 13.61
C GLN A 29 -5.86 5.30 14.45
N PHE A 30 -4.83 6.03 14.01
CA PHE A 30 -4.28 7.15 14.78
C PHE A 30 -4.71 8.53 14.27
N ASN A 31 -5.31 8.60 13.08
CA ASN A 31 -5.67 9.86 12.44
C ASN A 31 -7.15 9.82 12.04
N GLU A 32 -7.99 10.53 12.78
CA GLU A 32 -9.39 10.74 12.41
C GLU A 32 -9.46 11.47 11.06
N LEU A 33 -10.35 11.01 10.18
CA LEU A 33 -10.38 11.47 8.80
C LEU A 33 -10.69 12.97 8.69
N ASP A 34 -11.66 13.46 9.46
CA ASP A 34 -12.10 14.85 9.38
C ASP A 34 -11.05 15.81 9.94
N VAL A 35 -10.43 15.46 11.07
CA VAL A 35 -9.29 16.18 11.65
C VAL A 35 -8.11 16.19 10.68
N SER A 36 -7.82 15.05 10.06
CA SER A 36 -6.72 14.94 9.09
C SER A 36 -6.90 15.82 7.87
N LYS A 37 -8.13 15.90 7.34
CA LYS A 37 -8.47 16.79 6.22
C LYS A 37 -8.24 18.24 6.61
N GLU A 38 -8.70 18.64 7.79
CA GLU A 38 -8.53 20.00 8.27
C GLU A 38 -7.05 20.39 8.40
N ILE A 39 -6.24 19.55 9.06
CA ILE A 39 -4.79 19.81 9.22
C ILE A 39 -4.11 19.87 7.85
N LEU A 40 -4.41 18.95 6.94
CA LEU A 40 -3.86 18.97 5.59
C LEU A 40 -4.25 20.24 4.83
N SER A 41 -5.52 20.65 4.87
CA SER A 41 -5.98 21.90 4.25
C SER A 41 -5.27 23.12 4.83
N LYS A 42 -5.07 23.18 6.14
CA LYS A 42 -4.29 24.25 6.78
C LYS A 42 -2.85 24.25 6.25
N MET A 43 -2.16 23.10 6.28
CA MET A 43 -0.79 22.99 5.77
C MET A 43 -0.65 23.41 4.30
N MET A 44 -1.58 23.01 3.44
CA MET A 44 -1.58 23.41 2.03
C MET A 44 -1.83 24.91 1.86
N ASN A 45 -2.76 25.49 2.63
CA ASN A 45 -3.00 26.94 2.64
C ASN A 45 -1.75 27.73 3.07
N TYR A 46 -1.00 27.24 4.06
CA TYR A 46 0.27 27.84 4.47
C TYR A 46 1.36 27.72 3.40
N ALA A 47 1.46 26.56 2.72
CA ALA A 47 2.44 26.38 1.65
C ALA A 47 2.23 27.34 0.47
N VAL A 48 0.98 27.74 0.21
CA VAL A 48 0.64 28.71 -0.85
C VAL A 48 0.85 30.16 -0.41
N LYS A 49 0.66 30.48 0.87
CA LYS A 49 0.82 31.84 1.41
C LYS A 49 2.27 32.11 1.83
N ARG A 50 2.98 32.89 1.01
CA ARG A 50 4.43 33.19 1.13
C ARG A 50 4.92 33.73 2.49
N ASN A 51 4.04 34.24 3.38
CA ASN A 51 4.40 34.94 4.62
C ASN A 51 3.57 34.52 5.85
N SER A 52 3.04 33.31 5.88
CA SER A 52 2.23 32.83 7.02
C SER A 52 2.95 31.73 7.80
N TRP A 53 3.06 31.92 9.12
CA TRP A 53 3.59 30.93 10.04
C TRP A 53 2.48 29.99 10.50
N ILE A 54 2.78 28.69 10.62
CA ILE A 54 1.83 27.70 11.14
C ILE A 54 1.73 27.88 12.66
N HIS A 55 0.55 28.22 13.17
CA HIS A 55 0.33 28.48 14.60
C HIS A 55 0.13 27.21 15.43
N GLU A 56 -0.12 26.06 14.79
CA GLU A 56 -0.14 24.77 15.44
C GLU A 56 1.22 24.39 16.04
N ASP A 57 1.18 23.57 17.10
CA ASP A 57 2.39 23.02 17.71
C ASP A 57 3.26 22.32 16.65
N PRO A 58 4.55 22.70 16.48
CA PRO A 58 5.46 22.05 15.54
C PRO A 58 5.53 20.53 15.69
N ALA A 59 5.36 19.99 16.90
CA ALA A 59 5.31 18.55 17.14
C ALA A 59 4.10 17.90 16.45
N VAL A 60 2.93 18.54 16.51
CA VAL A 60 1.70 18.08 15.84
C VAL A 60 1.89 18.06 14.34
N ILE A 61 2.44 19.14 13.77
CA ILE A 61 2.72 19.24 12.33
C ILE A 61 3.73 18.18 11.89
N PHE A 62 4.78 17.96 12.68
CA PHE A 62 5.79 16.94 12.38
C PHE A 62 5.19 15.53 12.40
N GLN A 63 4.41 15.18 13.42
CA GLN A 63 3.76 13.85 13.53
C GLN A 63 2.77 13.63 12.39
N PHE A 64 1.99 14.65 12.04
CA PHE A 64 1.04 14.57 10.93
C PHE A 64 1.75 14.39 9.59
N HIS A 65 2.84 15.13 9.35
CA HIS A 65 3.68 14.94 8.16
C HIS A 65 4.24 13.51 8.06
N GLN A 66 4.72 12.92 9.16
CA GLN A 66 5.18 11.52 9.16
C GLN A 66 4.04 10.55 8.82
N SER A 67 2.83 10.80 9.35
CA SER A 67 1.64 9.98 9.10
C SER A 67 1.22 10.02 7.62
N ILE A 68 1.14 11.21 7.01
CA ILE A 68 0.87 11.36 5.57
C ILE A 68 1.94 10.65 4.74
N ARG A 69 3.22 10.82 5.07
CA ARG A 69 4.31 10.16 4.34
C ARG A 69 4.18 8.64 4.39
N SER A 70 3.74 8.09 5.53
CA SER A 70 3.45 6.66 5.69
C SER A 70 2.28 6.23 4.80
N LEU A 71 1.20 7.00 4.75
CA LEU A 71 0.04 6.73 3.90
C LEU A 71 0.38 6.72 2.41
N ILE A 72 1.18 7.69 1.93
CA ILE A 72 1.63 7.73 0.54
C ILE A 72 2.45 6.47 0.20
N ARG A 73 3.35 6.05 1.11
CA ARG A 73 4.11 4.81 0.96
C ARG A 73 3.21 3.58 0.94
N ALA A 74 2.18 3.54 1.78
CA ALA A 74 1.18 2.48 1.81
C ALA A 74 0.51 2.31 0.44
N GLY A 75 0.00 3.41 -0.12
CA GLY A 75 -0.62 3.42 -1.45
C GLY A 75 0.33 2.98 -2.56
N TYR A 76 1.58 3.46 -2.53
CA TYR A 76 2.61 3.03 -3.49
C TYR A 76 2.91 1.52 -3.40
N LEU A 77 3.01 0.95 -2.20
CA LEU A 77 3.23 -0.48 -2.00
C LEU A 77 2.06 -1.34 -2.47
N ILE A 78 0.82 -0.87 -2.26
CA ILE A 78 -0.40 -1.54 -2.76
C ILE A 78 -0.39 -1.53 -4.29
N MET A 79 -0.20 -0.36 -4.92
CA MET A 79 -0.11 -0.22 -6.37
C MET A 79 0.99 -1.09 -6.98
N LEU A 80 2.18 -1.16 -6.36
CA LEU A 80 3.25 -2.03 -6.80
C LEU A 80 2.86 -3.51 -6.76
N LYS A 81 2.14 -3.94 -5.71
CA LYS A 81 1.68 -5.32 -5.57
C LYS A 81 0.61 -5.63 -6.62
N GLU A 82 -0.35 -4.75 -6.83
CA GLU A 82 -1.37 -4.88 -7.89
C GLU A 82 -0.74 -4.96 -9.27
N ARG A 83 0.26 -4.12 -9.58
CA ARG A 83 0.99 -4.18 -10.85
C ARG A 83 1.74 -5.49 -11.02
N LYS A 84 2.36 -6.03 -9.96
CA LYS A 84 2.98 -7.36 -10.00
C LYS A 84 1.95 -8.46 -10.28
N TRP A 85 0.78 -8.37 -9.68
CA TRP A 85 -0.31 -9.32 -9.94
C TRP A 85 -0.84 -9.20 -11.37
N ALA A 86 -1.01 -7.98 -11.89
CA ALA A 86 -1.40 -7.74 -13.27
C ALA A 86 -0.35 -8.22 -14.30
N VAL A 87 0.95 -8.09 -13.99
CA VAL A 87 2.04 -8.64 -14.83
C VAL A 87 2.09 -10.18 -14.76
N ASN A 88 1.84 -10.76 -13.59
CA ASN A 88 1.76 -12.22 -13.44
C ASN A 88 0.48 -12.84 -14.05
N ASN A 89 -0.54 -12.02 -14.33
CA ASN A 89 -1.75 -12.44 -15.05
C ASN A 89 -1.57 -12.47 -16.57
N GLN A 90 -0.39 -12.12 -17.10
CA GLN A 90 -0.05 -12.55 -18.46
C GLN A 90 -0.19 -14.07 -18.52
N PRO A 91 -0.74 -14.65 -19.60
CA PRO A 91 -0.82 -16.10 -19.70
C PRO A 91 0.60 -16.63 -19.54
N GLU A 92 0.87 -17.25 -18.39
CA GLU A 92 2.15 -17.91 -18.13
C GLU A 92 2.42 -18.75 -19.37
N LYS A 93 3.61 -18.57 -19.97
CA LYS A 93 4.10 -19.56 -20.92
C LYS A 93 4.16 -20.85 -20.13
N ILE A 94 3.15 -21.70 -20.31
CA ILE A 94 3.00 -22.93 -19.55
C ILE A 94 4.28 -23.72 -19.84
N SER A 95 5.08 -23.92 -18.80
CA SER A 95 6.33 -24.65 -18.94
C SER A 95 6.00 -26.05 -19.46
N PRO A 96 6.74 -26.61 -20.43
CA PRO A 96 6.56 -27.99 -20.89
C PRO A 96 6.57 -29.01 -19.75
N LEU A 97 7.28 -28.67 -18.66
CA LEU A 97 7.37 -29.48 -17.45
C LEU A 97 6.06 -29.52 -16.64
N VAL A 98 5.23 -28.46 -16.74
CA VAL A 98 3.91 -28.36 -16.11
C VAL A 98 2.82 -29.02 -16.97
N LEU A 99 3.04 -29.08 -18.29
CA LEU A 99 2.14 -29.73 -19.25
C LEU A 99 2.12 -31.26 -19.12
N GLY A 100 3.22 -31.89 -18.71
CA GLY A 100 3.29 -33.34 -18.59
C GLY A 100 2.96 -34.03 -19.92
N LEU A 101 1.93 -34.87 -19.94
CA LEU A 101 1.41 -35.52 -21.16
C LEU A 101 0.30 -34.71 -21.87
N LEU A 102 -0.14 -33.59 -21.29
CA LEU A 102 -1.23 -32.79 -21.83
C LEU A 102 -0.71 -31.83 -22.89
N SER A 103 -1.49 -31.66 -23.96
CA SER A 103 -1.31 -30.54 -24.87
C SER A 103 -1.71 -29.22 -24.20
N GLU A 104 -1.20 -28.10 -24.71
CA GLU A 104 -1.54 -26.77 -24.17
C GLU A 104 -3.05 -26.49 -24.17
N LYS A 105 -3.76 -27.06 -25.16
CA LYS A 105 -5.21 -26.96 -25.27
C LYS A 105 -5.92 -27.75 -24.16
N GLU A 106 -5.54 -29.01 -23.94
CA GLU A 106 -6.14 -29.87 -22.90
C GLU A 106 -5.90 -29.34 -21.48
N TYR A 107 -4.72 -28.76 -21.24
CA TYR A 107 -4.41 -28.10 -19.97
C TYR A 107 -5.28 -26.86 -19.72
N ARG A 108 -5.48 -26.02 -20.73
CA ARG A 108 -6.34 -24.83 -20.64
C ARG A 108 -7.81 -25.17 -20.45
N GLU A 109 -8.32 -26.21 -21.12
CA GLU A 109 -9.71 -26.66 -20.95
C GLU A 109 -9.95 -27.26 -19.56
N SER A 110 -9.01 -28.07 -19.07
CA SER A 110 -9.10 -28.68 -17.73
C SER A 110 -9.01 -27.63 -16.61
N SER A 111 -8.09 -26.67 -16.72
CA SER A 111 -7.93 -25.60 -15.73
C SER A 111 -9.13 -24.64 -15.72
N ALA A 112 -9.75 -24.36 -16.87
CA ALA A 112 -10.94 -23.52 -16.95
C ALA A 112 -12.14 -24.13 -16.20
N GLY A 113 -12.30 -25.46 -16.21
CA GLY A 113 -13.31 -26.15 -15.40
C GLY A 113 -13.09 -25.97 -13.89
N PHE A 114 -11.82 -26.01 -13.46
CA PHE A 114 -11.43 -25.84 -12.06
C PHE A 114 -11.57 -24.39 -11.57
N GLN A 115 -11.23 -23.41 -12.41
CA GLN A 115 -11.42 -21.99 -12.07
C GLN A 115 -12.90 -21.63 -11.95
N LYS A 116 -13.76 -22.17 -12.82
CA LYS A 116 -15.22 -21.96 -12.75
C LYS A 116 -15.83 -22.53 -11.47
N SER A 117 -15.36 -23.69 -10.99
CA SER A 117 -15.86 -24.25 -9.73
C SER A 117 -15.44 -23.40 -8.53
N ILE A 118 -14.20 -22.92 -8.48
CA ILE A 118 -13.70 -22.03 -7.43
C ILE A 118 -14.47 -20.69 -7.43
N GLN A 119 -14.77 -20.15 -8.60
CA GLN A 119 -15.49 -18.88 -8.73
C GLN A 119 -16.99 -19.02 -8.43
N GLY A 120 -17.56 -20.21 -8.60
CA GLY A 120 -18.92 -20.56 -8.17
C GLY A 120 -19.07 -20.82 -6.67
N ILE A 121 -17.97 -20.87 -5.90
CA ILE A 121 -17.96 -21.07 -4.43
C ILE A 121 -17.88 -19.72 -3.68
N HIS A 122 -18.30 -18.61 -4.30
CA HIS A 122 -18.57 -17.39 -3.54
C HIS A 122 -19.91 -17.55 -2.79
N PRO A 123 -19.95 -17.46 -1.45
CA PRO A 123 -21.17 -17.68 -0.70
C PRO A 123 -22.19 -16.60 -1.05
N GLN A 124 -23.39 -17.05 -1.41
CA GLN A 124 -24.55 -16.17 -1.46
C GLN A 124 -24.72 -15.53 -0.07
N ARG A 125 -24.83 -14.20 -0.10
CA ARG A 125 -25.46 -13.32 0.88
C ARG A 125 -26.22 -14.04 2.01
N ILE A 126 -25.83 -13.72 3.25
CA ILE A 126 -26.77 -13.42 4.34
C ILE A 126 -26.50 -11.97 4.73
#